data_AF-A0A433SYC7-F1
#
_entry.id   AF-A0A433SYC7-F1
#
_cell.length_a   1.000
_cell.length_b   1.000
_cell.length_c   1.000
_cell.angle_alpha   90.00
_cell.angle_beta   90.00
_cell.angle_gamma   90.00
#
_symmetry.space_group_name_H-M   'P 1'
#
loop_
_entity.id
_entity.type
_entity.pdbx_description
1 polymer ?
#
loop_
_entity_poly.entity_id
_entity_poly.type
_entity_poly.pdbx_seq_one_letter_code
_entity_poly.pdbx_strand_id
1 'polypeptide(L)'
;MEGMVNRSTYCNPTIAIRSSGRANSTCFPASVSILGASFLLMAIIVVVSNLVVLVLVFTNKSLRKSFFCLIVNLAIADLMVGLLSMPLHSLGMMVGFWTESKIMCSFFVFADCVPMLASFLTTVAIAKSRHAIVTVTEESKKGNRRRKNIVAVLTVWTISIVPYFISITDLEPIELHGVNSCMASPASSKVFAIFFTVFAHHLPSALFLYHNCSILSYVRFLERHKVRAYLSSTTTTTTTTTTTTTTTTTTTTTTTTTTTT
;
A
#
# COMPACT_ATOMS: atom_id res chain seq x y z
N MET A 1 49.83 -21.41 -15.04
CA MET A 1 49.07 -20.59 -16.01
C MET A 1 47.76 -20.23 -15.34
N GLU A 2 47.71 -18.97 -14.91
CA GLU A 2 46.61 -18.36 -14.17
C GLU A 2 45.36 -18.34 -15.05
N GLY A 3 44.30 -19.02 -14.60
CA GLY A 3 42.99 -18.92 -15.23
C GLY A 3 42.47 -17.51 -15.05
N MET A 4 42.19 -16.83 -16.16
CA MET A 4 41.58 -15.51 -16.20
C MET A 4 40.28 -15.51 -15.39
N VAL A 5 40.32 -14.99 -14.16
CA VAL A 5 39.13 -14.66 -13.39
C VAL A 5 38.42 -13.56 -14.16
N ASN A 6 37.33 -13.90 -14.84
CA ASN A 6 36.54 -12.95 -15.59
C ASN A 6 36.01 -11.89 -14.60
N ARG A 7 36.29 -10.60 -14.87
CA ARG A 7 36.02 -9.44 -13.99
C ARG A 7 34.55 -9.29 -13.58
N SER A 8 33.67 -10.07 -14.20
CA SER A 8 32.22 -10.12 -14.01
C SER A 8 31.77 -11.11 -12.94
N THR A 9 32.68 -11.78 -12.22
CA THR A 9 32.34 -12.88 -11.30
C THR A 9 32.79 -12.53 -9.88
N TYR A 10 31.84 -12.48 -8.93
CA TYR A 10 32.09 -12.27 -7.50
C TYR A 10 32.18 -13.62 -6.80
N CYS A 11 33.36 -13.96 -6.29
CA CYS A 11 33.57 -15.18 -5.53
C CYS A 11 33.33 -14.90 -4.04
N ASN A 12 32.38 -15.60 -3.41
CA ASN A 12 32.20 -15.55 -1.97
C ASN A 12 33.08 -16.64 -1.31
N PRO A 13 34.16 -16.28 -0.59
CA PRO A 13 35.07 -17.25 0.01
C PRO A 13 34.46 -17.97 1.24
N THR A 14 33.31 -17.49 1.75
CA THR A 14 32.70 -17.98 2.99
C THR A 14 31.88 -19.27 2.78
N ILE A 15 31.45 -19.55 1.55
CA ILE A 15 30.66 -20.73 1.18
C ILE A 15 31.56 -21.71 0.41
N ALA A 16 32.60 -22.21 1.07
CA ALA A 16 33.39 -23.30 0.54
C ALA A 16 32.69 -24.63 0.89
N ILE A 17 32.02 -25.25 -0.09
CA ILE A 17 31.54 -26.63 0.08
C ILE A 17 32.78 -27.54 0.08
N ARG A 18 33.11 -28.12 1.24
CA ARG A 18 34.26 -29.02 1.40
C ARG A 18 33.92 -30.40 0.85
N SER A 19 33.80 -30.55 -0.47
CA SER A 19 33.88 -31.86 -1.12
C SER A 19 35.29 -32.06 -1.67
N SER A 20 36.03 -33.00 -1.10
CA SER A 20 37.32 -33.51 -1.59
C SER A 20 38.39 -32.46 -1.93
N GLY A 21 39.13 -31.97 -0.92
CA GLY A 21 40.50 -31.45 -1.09
C GLY A 21 40.73 -30.18 -1.92
N ARG A 22 39.69 -29.57 -2.51
CA ARG A 22 39.80 -28.31 -3.26
C ARG A 22 38.72 -27.35 -2.77
N ALA A 23 39.12 -26.20 -2.21
CA ALA A 23 38.18 -25.14 -1.87
C ALA A 23 37.61 -24.55 -3.17
N ASN A 24 36.44 -25.03 -3.59
CA ASN A 24 35.74 -24.43 -4.71
C ASN A 24 34.98 -23.20 -4.18
N SER A 25 35.51 -22.02 -4.45
CA SER A 25 34.78 -20.76 -4.25
C SER A 25 33.56 -20.77 -5.19
N THR A 26 32.34 -20.71 -4.64
CA THR A 26 31.15 -20.47 -5.46
C THR A 26 31.22 -19.04 -5.98
N CYS A 27 31.38 -18.90 -7.29
CA CYS A 27 31.52 -17.61 -7.95
C CYS A 27 30.21 -17.27 -8.66
N PHE A 28 29.56 -16.19 -8.24
CA PHE A 28 28.30 -15.71 -8.82
C PHE A 28 28.59 -14.58 -9.82
N PRO A 29 27.79 -14.42 -10.87
CA PRO A 29 27.85 -13.22 -11.70
C PRO A 29 27.64 -11.98 -10.82
N ALA A 30 28.41 -10.92 -11.04
CA ALA A 30 28.33 -9.68 -10.27
C ALA A 30 26.91 -9.08 -10.27
N SER A 31 26.15 -9.28 -11.36
CA SER A 31 24.74 -8.90 -11.46
C SER A 31 23.87 -9.58 -10.40
N VAL A 32 24.07 -10.88 -10.14
CA VAL A 32 23.33 -11.65 -9.14
C VAL A 32 23.66 -11.19 -7.74
N SER A 33 24.94 -10.89 -7.46
CA SER A 33 25.34 -10.34 -6.15
C SER A 33 24.78 -8.93 -5.90
N ILE A 34 24.74 -8.07 -6.93
CA ILE A 34 24.13 -6.75 -6.84
C ILE A 34 22.63 -6.85 -6.56
N LEU A 35 21.92 -7.77 -7.25
CA LEU A 35 20.52 -8.04 -6.98
C LEU A 35 20.33 -8.57 -5.55
N GLY A 36 21.13 -9.54 -5.10
CA GLY A 36 21.06 -10.06 -3.73
C GLY A 36 21.22 -8.98 -2.66
N ALA A 37 22.16 -8.05 -2.86
CA ALA A 37 22.34 -6.91 -1.98
C ALA A 37 21.17 -5.91 -2.03
N SER A 38 20.55 -5.70 -3.19
CA SER A 38 19.42 -4.78 -3.32
C SER A 38 18.18 -5.28 -2.58
N PHE A 39 17.89 -6.58 -2.57
CA PHE A 39 16.80 -7.14 -1.75
C PHE A 39 17.04 -6.94 -0.25
N LEU A 40 18.27 -7.07 0.23
CA LEU A 40 18.60 -6.78 1.64
C LEU A 40 18.44 -5.31 1.98
N LEU A 41 18.82 -4.41 1.07
CA LEU A 41 18.60 -2.97 1.25
C LEU A 41 17.09 -2.66 1.30
N MET A 42 16.31 -3.24 0.39
CA MET A 42 14.85 -3.10 0.38
C MET A 42 14.22 -3.66 1.65
N ALA A 43 14.70 -4.79 2.17
CA ALA A 43 14.25 -5.36 3.44
C ALA A 43 14.36 -4.34 4.58
N ILE A 44 15.51 -3.67 4.71
CA ILE A 44 15.73 -2.65 5.75
C ILE A 44 14.75 -1.48 5.57
N ILE A 45 14.61 -0.96 4.35
CA ILE A 45 13.71 0.16 4.05
C ILE A 45 12.26 -0.20 4.38
N VAL A 46 11.79 -1.38 3.96
CA VAL A 46 10.44 -1.87 4.21
C VAL A 46 10.19 -2.04 5.71
N VAL A 47 11.13 -2.63 6.45
CA VAL A 47 10.98 -2.83 7.89
C VAL A 47 10.92 -1.49 8.62
N VAL A 48 11.89 -0.60 8.37
CA VAL A 48 11.94 0.71 9.05
C VAL A 48 10.69 1.54 8.74
N SER A 49 10.27 1.60 7.48
CA SER A 49 9.07 2.36 7.08
C SER A 49 7.80 1.85 7.76
N ASN A 50 7.61 0.53 7.85
CA ASN A 50 6.43 -0.05 8.48
C ASN A 50 6.45 0.04 10.01
N LEU A 51 7.62 -0.01 10.64
CA LEU A 51 7.76 0.28 12.08
C LEU A 51 7.40 1.74 12.38
N VAL A 52 7.84 2.68 11.54
CA VAL A 52 7.46 4.09 11.66
C VAL A 52 5.94 4.26 11.51
N VAL A 53 5.31 3.59 10.54
CA VAL A 53 3.85 3.60 10.36
C VAL A 53 3.14 3.11 11.63
N LEU A 54 3.60 2.02 12.25
CA LEU A 54 3.04 1.53 13.51
C LEU A 54 3.18 2.59 14.62
N VAL A 55 4.37 3.16 14.81
CA VAL A 55 4.61 4.22 15.80
C VAL A 55 3.67 5.41 15.57
N LEU A 56 3.49 5.87 14.32
CA LEU A 56 2.60 6.97 13.98
C LEU A 56 1.14 6.68 14.33
N VAL A 57 0.68 5.44 14.08
CA VAL A 57 -0.69 5.01 14.43
C VAL A 57 -0.89 4.94 15.94
N PHE A 58 0.11 4.48 16.69
CA PHE A 58 0.06 4.48 18.14
C PHE A 58 0.17 5.89 18.73
N THR A 59 0.85 6.83 18.09
CA THR A 59 0.91 8.22 18.58
C THR A 59 -0.37 9.00 18.24
N ASN A 60 -0.99 8.74 17.09
CA ASN A 60 -2.12 9.52 16.60
C ASN A 60 -3.50 8.92 17.00
N LYS A 61 -4.14 9.54 18.01
CA LYS A 61 -5.47 9.12 18.51
C LYS A 61 -6.59 9.20 17.46
N SER A 62 -6.47 10.05 16.44
CA SER A 62 -7.49 10.20 15.38
C SER A 62 -7.47 8.99 14.42
N LEU A 63 -6.26 8.56 13.99
CA LEU A 63 -6.08 7.37 13.15
C LEU A 63 -6.56 6.09 13.85
N ARG A 64 -6.36 6.03 15.17
CA ARG A 64 -6.72 4.87 16.00
C ARG A 64 -8.23 4.57 16.04
N LYS A 65 -9.10 5.58 15.90
CA LYS A 65 -10.56 5.40 16.03
C LYS A 65 -11.24 4.79 14.80
N SER A 66 -10.65 4.91 13.60
CA SER A 66 -11.33 4.53 12.35
C SER A 66 -10.63 3.43 11.54
N PHE A 67 -9.28 3.39 11.53
CA PHE A 67 -8.51 2.55 10.61
C PHE A 67 -7.48 1.65 11.29
N PHE A 68 -7.39 1.68 12.62
CA PHE A 68 -6.34 0.98 13.38
C PHE A 68 -6.08 -0.46 12.92
N CYS A 69 -7.12 -1.32 12.90
CA CYS A 69 -6.96 -2.72 12.52
C CYS A 69 -6.42 -2.90 11.09
N LEU A 70 -6.83 -2.05 10.13
CA LEU A 70 -6.37 -2.16 8.75
C LEU A 70 -4.93 -1.65 8.59
N ILE A 71 -4.56 -0.56 9.25
CA ILE A 71 -3.19 -0.03 9.16
C ILE A 71 -2.20 -0.97 9.86
N VAL A 72 -2.58 -1.55 11.00
CA VAL A 72 -1.77 -2.57 11.67
C VAL A 72 -1.65 -3.83 10.79
N ASN A 73 -2.74 -4.28 10.15
CA ASN A 73 -2.67 -5.41 9.23
C ASN A 73 -1.74 -5.15 8.05
N LEU A 74 -1.79 -3.95 7.47
CA LEU A 74 -0.91 -3.53 6.38
C LEU A 74 0.56 -3.62 6.82
N ALA A 75 0.89 -3.00 7.96
CA ALA A 75 2.24 -3.03 8.50
C ALA A 75 2.72 -4.46 8.82
N ILE A 76 1.85 -5.34 9.33
CA ILE A 76 2.21 -6.76 9.57
C ILE A 76 2.51 -7.46 8.25
N ALA A 77 1.68 -7.29 7.22
CA ALA A 77 1.89 -7.90 5.91
C ALA A 77 3.20 -7.41 5.27
N ASP A 78 3.47 -6.11 5.30
CA ASP A 78 4.70 -5.55 4.75
C ASP A 78 5.95 -5.93 5.57
N LEU A 79 5.83 -6.05 6.90
CA LEU A 79 6.91 -6.61 7.74
C LEU A 79 7.20 -8.07 7.39
N MET A 80 6.19 -8.88 7.07
CA MET A 80 6.41 -10.24 6.58
C MET A 80 7.16 -10.23 5.24
N VAL A 81 6.85 -9.31 4.32
CA VAL A 81 7.60 -9.15 3.06
C VAL A 81 9.06 -8.77 3.36
N GLY A 82 9.29 -7.77 4.21
CA GLY A 82 10.64 -7.29 4.53
C GLY A 82 11.49 -8.28 5.35
N LEU A 83 10.88 -9.07 6.24
CA LEU A 83 11.59 -10.00 7.12
C LEU A 83 11.69 -11.43 6.58
N LEU A 84 10.78 -11.83 5.70
CA LEU A 84 10.74 -13.19 5.14
C LEU A 84 11.04 -13.18 3.64
N SER A 85 10.19 -12.56 2.81
CA SER A 85 10.34 -12.62 1.34
C SER A 85 11.67 -12.06 0.85
N MET A 86 12.03 -10.84 1.29
CA MET A 86 13.22 -10.15 0.79
C MET A 86 14.54 -10.87 1.18
N PRO A 87 14.74 -11.32 2.44
CA PRO A 87 15.91 -12.12 2.81
C PRO A 87 15.94 -13.48 2.12
N LEU A 88 14.79 -14.12 1.91
CA LEU A 88 14.73 -15.34 1.11
C LEU A 88 15.24 -15.03 -0.31
N HIS A 89 14.63 -14.10 -1.06
CA HIS A 89 15.11 -13.71 -2.41
C HIS A 89 16.63 -13.48 -2.49
N SER A 90 17.20 -12.79 -1.50
CA SER A 90 18.66 -12.62 -1.42
C SER A 90 19.40 -13.95 -1.24
N LEU A 91 18.96 -14.78 -0.30
CA LEU A 91 19.64 -16.02 0.09
C LEU A 91 19.75 -17.01 -1.08
N GLY A 92 18.73 -17.22 -1.90
CA GLY A 92 18.87 -18.17 -3.01
C GLY A 92 19.39 -17.56 -4.31
N MET A 93 19.53 -16.24 -4.43
CA MET A 93 20.48 -15.67 -5.40
C MET A 93 21.93 -15.92 -4.99
N MET A 94 22.23 -15.88 -3.69
CA MET A 94 23.59 -15.99 -3.16
C MET A 94 24.01 -17.43 -2.80
N VAL A 95 23.06 -18.36 -2.67
CA VAL A 95 23.29 -19.74 -2.17
C VAL A 95 22.54 -20.79 -2.99
N GLY A 96 21.48 -20.43 -3.73
CA GLY A 96 20.71 -21.37 -4.56
C GLY A 96 19.84 -22.38 -3.80
N PHE A 97 19.60 -22.20 -2.49
CA PHE A 97 19.14 -23.28 -1.60
C PHE A 97 17.68 -23.79 -1.78
N TRP A 98 16.77 -23.07 -2.45
CA TRP A 98 15.36 -23.49 -2.54
C TRP A 98 15.05 -24.53 -3.60
N THR A 99 15.97 -24.82 -4.52
CA THR A 99 15.75 -25.84 -5.57
C THR A 99 15.92 -27.26 -5.08
N GLU A 100 16.60 -27.45 -3.96
CA GLU A 100 16.93 -28.77 -3.42
C GLU A 100 15.77 -29.45 -2.68
N SER A 101 14.71 -28.69 -2.31
CA SER A 101 13.59 -29.23 -1.55
C SER A 101 12.25 -28.59 -1.95
N LYS A 102 11.28 -29.44 -2.32
CA LYS A 102 9.89 -29.02 -2.59
C LYS A 102 9.26 -28.26 -1.41
N ILE A 103 9.65 -28.60 -0.18
CA ILE A 103 9.15 -27.93 1.04
C ILE A 103 9.68 -26.49 1.10
N MET A 104 10.96 -26.28 0.78
CA MET A 104 11.56 -24.93 0.75
C MET A 104 10.99 -24.08 -0.38
N CYS A 105 10.79 -24.68 -1.57
CA CYS A 105 10.12 -24.06 -2.71
C CYS A 105 8.69 -23.61 -2.33
N SER A 106 7.91 -24.50 -1.72
CA SER A 106 6.55 -24.21 -1.24
C SER A 106 6.55 -23.10 -0.18
N PHE A 107 7.45 -23.13 0.79
CA PHE A 107 7.55 -22.10 1.81
C PHE A 107 7.94 -20.73 1.22
N PHE A 108 8.87 -20.70 0.27
CA PHE A 108 9.26 -19.48 -0.44
C PHE A 108 8.06 -18.82 -1.13
N VAL A 109 7.30 -19.59 -1.90
CA VAL A 109 6.10 -19.07 -2.60
C VAL A 109 5.06 -18.57 -1.61
N PHE A 110 4.85 -19.28 -0.49
CA PHE A 110 3.97 -18.81 0.58
C PHE A 110 4.42 -17.46 1.15
N ALA A 111 5.69 -17.37 1.56
CA ALA A 111 6.27 -16.20 2.20
C ALA A 111 6.34 -14.97 1.26
N ASP A 112 6.40 -15.21 -0.04
CA ASP A 112 6.45 -14.16 -1.06
C ASP A 112 5.04 -13.70 -1.49
N CYS A 113 4.22 -14.62 -1.98
CA CYS A 113 2.95 -14.28 -2.62
C CYS A 113 1.85 -13.89 -1.62
N VAL A 114 1.73 -14.60 -0.49
CA VAL A 114 0.60 -14.40 0.44
C VAL A 114 0.68 -13.04 1.13
N PRO A 115 1.81 -12.62 1.75
CA PRO A 115 1.91 -11.31 2.39
C PRO A 115 1.82 -10.16 1.39
N MET A 116 2.41 -10.32 0.19
CA MET A 116 2.32 -9.33 -0.89
C MET A 116 0.86 -9.07 -1.29
N LEU A 117 0.09 -10.13 -1.55
CA LEU A 117 -1.32 -10.01 -1.89
C LEU A 117 -2.15 -9.47 -0.70
N ALA A 118 -1.81 -9.86 0.53
CA ALA A 118 -2.48 -9.35 1.72
C ALA A 118 -2.27 -7.84 1.91
N SER A 119 -1.05 -7.34 1.71
CA SER A 119 -0.74 -5.90 1.74
C SER A 119 -1.53 -5.14 0.69
N PHE A 120 -1.52 -5.64 -0.55
CA PHE A 120 -2.24 -5.03 -1.66
C PHE A 120 -3.76 -4.94 -1.41
N LEU A 121 -4.39 -6.05 -1.02
CA LEU A 121 -5.82 -6.07 -0.70
C LEU A 121 -6.17 -5.23 0.54
N THR A 122 -5.26 -5.14 1.52
CA THR A 122 -5.45 -4.25 2.68
C THR A 122 -5.48 -2.79 2.25
N THR A 123 -4.60 -2.40 1.32
CA THR A 123 -4.58 -1.04 0.75
C THR A 123 -5.89 -0.71 0.02
N VAL A 124 -6.46 -1.66 -0.72
CA VAL A 124 -7.79 -1.53 -1.35
C VAL A 124 -8.89 -1.37 -0.28
N ALA A 125 -8.84 -2.18 0.79
CA ALA A 125 -9.80 -2.10 1.89
C ALA A 125 -9.74 -0.75 2.63
N ILE A 126 -8.54 -0.19 2.81
CA ILE A 126 -8.35 1.16 3.36
C ILE A 126 -8.99 2.20 2.43
N ALA A 127 -8.74 2.13 1.12
CA ALA A 127 -9.34 3.04 0.14
C ALA A 127 -10.88 3.00 0.17
N LYS A 128 -11.46 1.80 0.20
CA LYS A 128 -12.91 1.59 0.34
C LYS A 128 -13.47 2.16 1.65
N SER A 129 -12.81 1.88 2.78
CA SER A 129 -13.24 2.36 4.09
C SER A 129 -13.21 3.89 4.18
N ARG A 130 -12.18 4.52 3.59
CA ARG A 130 -12.07 5.98 3.47
C ARG A 130 -13.15 6.55 2.55
N HIS A 131 -13.37 5.94 1.39
CA HIS A 131 -14.41 6.34 0.44
C HIS A 131 -15.78 6.37 1.11
N ALA A 132 -16.15 5.31 1.82
CA ALA A 132 -17.42 5.22 2.55
C ALA A 132 -17.58 6.27 3.66
N ILE A 133 -16.50 6.74 4.30
CA ILE A 133 -16.55 7.83 5.29
C ILE A 133 -16.76 9.18 4.60
N VAL A 134 -16.12 9.38 3.45
CA VAL A 134 -16.09 10.67 2.76
C VAL A 134 -17.37 10.92 1.98
N THR A 135 -17.86 9.93 1.22
CA THR A 135 -19.00 10.11 0.30
C THR A 135 -20.34 9.82 0.92
N VAL A 136 -20.39 8.97 1.95
CA VAL A 136 -21.61 8.68 2.70
C VAL A 136 -21.41 9.26 4.09
N THR A 137 -22.33 10.10 4.56
CA THR A 137 -22.40 10.53 5.97
C THR A 137 -22.84 9.35 6.85
N GLU A 138 -22.03 8.28 6.87
CA GLU A 138 -22.17 7.08 7.74
C GLU A 138 -21.81 7.45 9.20
N GLU A 139 -22.26 8.61 9.67
CA GLU A 139 -22.15 9.03 11.06
C GLU A 139 -23.01 8.14 11.98
N SER A 140 -24.10 7.54 11.47
CA SER A 140 -25.01 6.71 12.28
C SER A 140 -24.54 5.26 12.54
N LYS A 141 -23.43 4.79 11.95
CA LYS A 141 -22.98 3.37 12.08
C LYS A 141 -21.61 3.17 12.74
N LYS A 142 -21.19 4.11 13.60
CA LYS A 142 -19.91 4.06 14.34
C LYS A 142 -19.72 2.73 15.11
N GLY A 143 -20.82 2.15 15.62
CA GLY A 143 -20.81 0.89 16.38
C GLY A 143 -20.38 -0.37 15.60
N ASN A 144 -20.49 -0.40 14.27
CA ASN A 144 -20.17 -1.60 13.48
C ASN A 144 -18.83 -1.52 12.71
N ARG A 145 -18.10 -0.39 12.80
CA ARG A 145 -16.87 -0.18 11.99
C ARG A 145 -15.72 -1.11 12.38
N ARG A 146 -15.52 -1.37 13.69
CA ARG A 146 -14.50 -2.31 14.16
C ARG A 146 -14.75 -3.73 13.66
N ARG A 147 -16.00 -4.21 13.74
CA ARG A 147 -16.41 -5.52 13.21
C ARG A 147 -16.19 -5.59 11.69
N LYS A 148 -16.60 -4.57 10.93
CA LYS A 148 -16.34 -4.48 9.48
C LYS A 148 -14.85 -4.56 9.15
N ASN A 149 -13.99 -3.87 9.90
CA ASN A 149 -12.54 -3.91 9.68
C ASN A 149 -11.94 -5.29 10.01
N ILE A 150 -12.39 -5.94 11.09
CA ILE A 150 -11.96 -7.30 11.43
C ILE A 150 -12.37 -8.29 10.35
N VAL A 151 -13.64 -8.22 9.90
CA VAL A 151 -14.12 -9.05 8.79
C VAL A 151 -13.30 -8.80 7.53
N ALA A 152 -13.01 -7.54 7.20
CA ALA A 152 -12.17 -7.20 6.06
C ALA A 152 -10.77 -7.81 6.17
N VAL A 153 -10.13 -7.75 7.34
CA VAL A 153 -8.81 -8.39 7.56
C VAL A 153 -8.91 -9.91 7.33
N LEU A 154 -9.92 -10.57 7.90
CA LEU A 154 -10.13 -12.01 7.69
C LEU A 154 -10.32 -12.33 6.21
N THR A 155 -11.16 -11.56 5.50
CA THR A 155 -11.37 -11.72 4.06
C THR A 155 -10.08 -11.51 3.26
N VAL A 156 -9.26 -10.51 3.61
CA VAL A 156 -7.96 -10.28 2.98
C VAL A 156 -7.08 -11.52 3.09
N TRP A 157 -6.88 -12.05 4.30
CA TRP A 157 -6.04 -13.23 4.50
C TRP A 157 -6.59 -14.46 3.79
N THR A 158 -7.90 -14.68 3.82
CA THR A 158 -8.52 -15.79 3.08
C THR A 158 -8.26 -15.66 1.57
N ILE A 159 -8.51 -14.49 0.98
CA ILE A 159 -8.28 -14.28 -0.46
C ILE A 159 -6.79 -14.41 -0.81
N SER A 160 -5.88 -13.96 0.06
CA SER A 160 -4.45 -14.07 -0.18
C SER A 160 -3.92 -15.50 -0.12
N ILE A 161 -4.51 -16.35 0.71
CA ILE A 161 -4.07 -17.73 0.95
C ILE A 161 -4.60 -18.71 -0.10
N VAL A 162 -5.81 -18.48 -0.64
CA VAL A 162 -6.43 -19.38 -1.64
C VAL A 162 -5.54 -19.64 -2.87
N PRO A 163 -4.96 -18.61 -3.55
CA PRO A 163 -4.07 -18.83 -4.70
C PRO A 163 -2.89 -19.76 -4.40
N TYR A 164 -2.34 -19.64 -3.19
CA TYR A 164 -1.22 -20.46 -2.74
C TYR A 164 -1.62 -21.93 -2.64
N PHE A 165 -2.73 -22.24 -1.96
CA PHE A 165 -3.19 -23.63 -1.82
C PHE A 165 -3.59 -24.27 -3.14
N ILE A 166 -4.06 -23.49 -4.12
CA ILE A 166 -4.37 -24.06 -5.43
C ILE A 166 -3.09 -24.35 -6.22
N SER A 167 -2.05 -23.52 -6.07
CA SER A 167 -0.79 -23.67 -6.82
C SER A 167 0.20 -24.65 -6.19
N ILE A 168 0.02 -25.03 -4.91
CA ILE A 168 1.03 -25.74 -4.11
C ILE A 168 1.41 -27.12 -4.69
N THR A 169 0.48 -27.82 -5.33
CA THR A 169 0.72 -29.16 -5.90
C THR A 169 1.58 -29.12 -7.15
N ASP A 170 1.59 -27.98 -7.84
CA ASP A 170 2.20 -27.80 -9.15
C ASP A 170 3.51 -27.02 -9.07
N LEU A 171 4.05 -26.77 -7.86
CA LEU A 171 5.30 -26.02 -7.68
C LEU A 171 6.50 -26.85 -8.10
N GLU A 172 7.26 -26.34 -9.07
CA GLU A 172 8.48 -26.94 -9.58
C GLU A 172 9.66 -25.96 -9.46
N PRO A 173 10.84 -26.44 -9.02
CA PRO A 173 12.06 -25.66 -9.08
C PRO A 173 12.47 -25.49 -10.55
N ILE A 174 12.73 -24.25 -10.96
CA ILE A 174 13.20 -23.92 -12.31
C ILE A 174 14.47 -23.08 -12.23
N GLU A 175 15.34 -23.23 -13.22
CA GLU A 175 16.49 -22.36 -13.40
C GLU A 175 16.17 -21.32 -14.48
N LEU A 176 16.06 -20.06 -14.09
CA LEU A 176 15.75 -18.96 -15.00
C LEU A 176 16.97 -18.05 -15.12
N HIS A 177 17.63 -18.06 -16.29
CA HIS A 177 18.83 -17.24 -16.55
C HIS A 177 19.96 -17.44 -15.52
N GLY A 178 20.20 -18.66 -15.06
CA GLY A 178 21.21 -18.97 -14.03
C GLY A 178 20.79 -18.59 -12.61
N VAL A 179 19.52 -18.26 -12.40
CA VAL A 179 18.93 -17.99 -11.08
C VAL A 179 17.91 -19.07 -10.77
N ASN A 180 18.16 -19.79 -9.68
CA ASN A 180 17.24 -20.75 -9.10
C ASN A 180 15.96 -20.02 -8.69
N SER A 181 14.80 -20.51 -9.12
CA SER A 181 13.48 -19.96 -8.81
C SER A 181 12.48 -21.08 -8.52
N CYS A 182 11.37 -20.74 -7.86
CA CYS A 182 10.26 -21.67 -7.60
C CYS A 182 9.00 -21.09 -8.25
N MET A 183 8.41 -21.81 -9.20
CA MET A 183 7.20 -21.36 -9.90
C MET A 183 6.22 -22.52 -10.05
N ALA A 184 4.93 -22.20 -10.17
CA ALA A 184 3.94 -23.19 -10.58
C ALA A 184 4.21 -23.63 -12.02
N SER A 185 4.12 -24.94 -12.27
CA SER A 185 4.41 -25.56 -13.57
C SER A 185 3.58 -24.90 -14.67
N PRO A 186 4.16 -24.60 -15.86
CA PRO A 186 3.42 -24.06 -17.00
C PRO A 186 2.26 -24.95 -17.50
N ALA A 187 2.22 -26.22 -17.05
CA ALA A 187 1.15 -27.16 -17.35
C ALA A 187 -0.15 -26.89 -16.56
N SER A 188 -0.08 -26.12 -15.47
CA SER A 188 -1.25 -25.54 -14.80
C SER A 188 -1.89 -24.51 -15.74
N SER A 189 -3.14 -24.74 -16.12
CA SER A 189 -3.79 -24.10 -17.27
C SER A 189 -3.49 -22.59 -17.40
N LYS A 190 -3.24 -22.11 -18.64
CA LYS A 190 -3.22 -20.65 -18.93
C LYS A 190 -4.46 -19.95 -18.38
N VAL A 191 -5.59 -20.67 -18.33
CA VAL A 191 -6.86 -20.23 -17.74
C VAL A 191 -6.71 -19.90 -16.26
N PHE A 192 -6.02 -20.73 -15.48
CA PHE A 192 -5.72 -20.48 -14.07
C PHE A 192 -4.91 -19.19 -13.93
N ALA A 193 -3.76 -19.08 -14.60
CA ALA A 193 -2.95 -17.87 -14.56
C ALA A 193 -3.74 -16.61 -14.94
N ILE A 194 -4.50 -16.65 -16.05
CA ILE A 194 -5.37 -15.54 -16.50
C ILE A 194 -6.41 -15.19 -15.44
N PHE A 195 -7.06 -16.19 -14.85
CA PHE A 195 -8.05 -15.98 -13.79
C PHE A 195 -7.43 -15.26 -12.59
N PHE A 196 -6.28 -15.71 -12.09
CA PHE A 196 -5.59 -15.03 -10.98
C PHE A 196 -5.15 -13.61 -11.36
N THR A 197 -4.60 -13.40 -12.54
CA THR A 197 -4.22 -12.05 -12.99
C THR A 197 -5.42 -11.10 -13.06
N VAL A 198 -6.57 -11.57 -13.57
CA VAL A 198 -7.77 -10.74 -13.67
C VAL A 198 -8.37 -10.47 -12.29
N PHE A 199 -8.61 -11.50 -11.49
CA PHE A 199 -9.37 -11.39 -10.23
C PHE A 199 -8.53 -10.97 -9.02
N ALA A 200 -7.26 -11.38 -8.94
CA ALA A 200 -6.38 -11.05 -7.82
C ALA A 200 -5.52 -9.79 -8.06
N HIS A 201 -5.30 -9.39 -9.32
CA HIS A 201 -4.50 -8.20 -9.65
C HIS A 201 -5.32 -7.07 -10.29
N HIS A 202 -5.97 -7.29 -11.44
CA HIS A 202 -6.65 -6.20 -12.17
C HIS A 202 -7.90 -5.68 -11.47
N LEU A 203 -8.75 -6.58 -10.97
CA LEU A 203 -9.97 -6.19 -10.27
C LEU A 203 -9.66 -5.37 -8.99
N PRO A 204 -8.75 -5.79 -8.09
CA PRO A 204 -8.41 -4.97 -6.93
C PRO A 204 -7.74 -3.64 -7.31
N SER A 205 -6.91 -3.61 -8.36
CA SER A 205 -6.34 -2.37 -8.90
C SER A 205 -7.43 -1.39 -9.36
N ALA A 206 -8.41 -1.88 -10.12
CA ALA A 206 -9.53 -1.07 -10.59
C ALA A 206 -10.37 -0.54 -9.42
N LEU A 207 -10.62 -1.37 -8.39
CA LEU A 207 -11.32 -0.94 -7.17
C LEU A 207 -10.54 0.12 -6.39
N PHE A 208 -9.21 -0.04 -6.26
CA PHE A 208 -8.35 0.96 -5.63
C PHE A 208 -8.44 2.30 -6.37
N LEU A 209 -8.31 2.29 -7.70
CA LEU A 209 -8.42 3.48 -8.53
C LEU A 209 -9.80 4.12 -8.41
N TYR A 210 -10.86 3.33 -8.55
CA TYR A 210 -12.25 3.80 -8.43
C TYR A 210 -12.48 4.54 -7.10
N HIS A 211 -12.14 3.92 -5.96
CA HIS A 211 -12.35 4.52 -4.65
C HIS A 211 -11.54 5.80 -4.46
N ASN A 212 -10.26 5.82 -4.87
CA ASN A 212 -9.43 7.02 -4.76
C ASN A 212 -9.90 8.14 -5.69
N CYS A 213 -10.24 7.84 -6.94
CA CYS A 213 -10.79 8.82 -7.89
C CYS A 213 -12.11 9.40 -7.39
N SER A 214 -13.00 8.59 -6.81
CA SER A 214 -14.26 9.07 -6.25
C SER A 214 -14.06 9.94 -5.01
N ILE A 215 -13.07 9.65 -4.15
CA ILE A 215 -12.71 10.53 -3.04
C ILE A 215 -12.23 11.88 -3.57
N LEU A 216 -11.32 11.86 -4.54
CA LEU A 216 -10.76 13.10 -5.13
C LEU A 216 -11.82 13.93 -5.83
N SER A 217 -12.74 13.31 -6.58
CA SER A 217 -13.82 14.03 -7.26
C SER A 217 -14.79 14.66 -6.25
N TYR A 218 -15.10 13.97 -5.16
CA TYR A 218 -15.95 14.48 -4.09
C TYR A 218 -15.30 15.65 -3.33
N VAL A 219 -14.03 15.54 -2.96
CA VAL A 219 -13.30 16.64 -2.31
C VAL A 219 -13.25 17.88 -3.21
N ARG A 220 -12.92 17.72 -4.50
CA ARG A 220 -12.92 18.82 -5.47
C ARG A 220 -14.31 19.43 -5.67
N PHE A 221 -15.36 18.62 -5.62
CA PHE A 221 -16.74 19.11 -5.66
C PHE A 221 -17.05 19.99 -4.44
N LEU A 222 -16.71 19.54 -3.24
CA LEU A 222 -16.90 20.32 -2.00
C LEU A 222 -16.10 21.62 -2.01
N GLU A 223 -14.85 21.60 -2.45
CA GLU A 223 -14.01 22.79 -2.57
C GLU A 223 -14.64 23.83 -3.52
N ARG A 224 -15.12 23.40 -4.70
CA ARG A 224 -15.81 24.29 -5.64
C ARG A 224 -17.06 24.92 -5.04
N HIS A 225 -17.85 24.17 -4.27
CA HIS A 225 -19.03 24.70 -3.60
C HIS A 225 -18.69 25.70 -2.50
N LYS A 226 -17.65 25.44 -1.70
CA LYS A 226 -17.17 26.38 -0.68
C LYS A 226 -16.68 27.70 -1.30
N VAL A 227 -15.92 27.63 -2.39
CA VAL A 227 -15.44 28.82 -3.12
C VAL A 227 -16.61 29.62 -3.68
N ARG A 228 -17.60 28.96 -4.30
CA ARG A 228 -18.81 29.63 -4.81
C ARG A 228 -19.61 30.31 -3.68
N ALA A 229 -19.79 29.63 -2.55
CA ALA A 229 -20.50 30.20 -1.39
C ALA A 229 -19.78 31.42 -0.80
N TYR A 230 -18.44 31.39 -0.72
CA TYR A 230 -17.65 32.55 -0.29
C TYR A 230 -17.84 33.75 -1.23
N LEU A 231 -17.75 33.53 -2.55
CA LEU A 231 -17.95 34.57 -3.55
C LEU A 231 -19.37 35.18 -3.47
N SER A 232 -20.41 34.36 -3.32
CA SER A 232 -21.79 34.85 -3.14
C SER A 232 -21.99 35.66 -1.86
N SER A 233 -21.27 35.32 -0.78
CA SER A 233 -21.26 36.11 0.46
C SER A 233 -20.56 37.45 0.28
N THR A 234 -19.48 37.53 -0.50
CA THR A 234 -18.75 38.78 -0.75
C THR A 234 -19.55 39.75 -1.63
N THR A 235 -20.25 39.26 -2.66
CA THR A 235 -21.07 40.12 -3.55
C THR A 235 -22.25 40.76 -2.79
N THR A 236 -22.84 40.05 -1.83
CA THR A 236 -23.98 40.56 -1.04
C THR A 236 -23.57 41.71 -0.11
N THR A 237 -22.34 41.72 0.41
CA THR A 237 -21.82 42.80 1.26
C THR A 237 -21.53 44.08 0.46
N THR A 238 -21.17 43.99 -0.82
CA THR A 238 -20.91 45.18 -1.65
C THR A 238 -22.18 45.88 -2.13
N THR A 239 -23.30 45.16 -2.32
CA THR A 239 -24.56 45.76 -2.77
C THR A 239 -25.28 46.56 -1.67
N THR A 240 -24.97 46.34 -0.39
CA THR A 240 -25.64 47.07 0.71
C THR A 240 -25.06 48.49 0.94
N THR A 241 -23.90 48.83 0.34
CA THR A 241 -23.27 50.16 0.53
C THR A 241 -23.60 51.16 -0.59
N THR A 242 -24.49 50.82 -1.53
CA THR A 242 -24.87 51.73 -2.64
C THR A 242 -26.37 51.93 -2.73
N THR A 243 -27.05 52.22 -1.62
CA THR A 243 -28.40 52.83 -1.66
C THR A 243 -28.68 53.69 -0.42
N THR A 244 -27.85 54.71 -0.16
CA THR A 244 -28.28 55.85 0.66
C THR A 244 -27.62 57.14 0.16
N THR A 245 -28.08 57.64 -0.98
CA THR A 245 -27.91 59.06 -1.31
C THR A 245 -29.29 59.61 -1.65
N THR A 246 -30.00 60.10 -0.64
CA THR A 246 -31.17 60.96 -0.82
C THR A 246 -30.97 62.20 0.05
N THR A 247 -30.48 63.24 -0.64
CA THR A 247 -30.93 64.62 -0.56
C THR A 247 -31.09 65.26 0.82
N THR A 248 -30.05 65.98 1.24
CA THR A 248 -30.14 67.06 2.24
C THR A 248 -30.66 68.32 1.55
N THR A 249 -31.80 68.87 2.01
CA THR A 249 -32.21 70.24 1.70
C THR A 249 -32.52 70.96 3.01
N THR A 250 -31.78 72.03 3.24
CA THR A 250 -31.83 72.97 4.37
C THR A 250 -33.05 73.88 4.29
N THR A 251 -33.73 74.20 5.40
CA THR A 251 -34.38 75.50 5.75
C THR A 251 -34.91 75.40 7.21
N THR A 252 -34.27 76.00 8.22
CA THR A 252 -34.50 77.35 8.83
C THR A 252 -35.75 77.48 9.72
N THR A 253 -35.49 77.63 11.04
CA THR A 253 -36.19 78.45 12.06
C THR A 253 -37.66 78.16 12.43
N THR A 254 -37.96 77.92 13.71
CA THR A 254 -38.60 78.90 14.64
C THR A 254 -38.88 78.26 16.00
N THR A 255 -38.44 78.98 17.04
CA THR A 255 -38.72 78.85 18.47
C THR A 255 -40.21 78.94 18.79
N THR A 256 -40.78 78.05 19.61
CA THR A 256 -41.77 78.45 20.64
C THR A 256 -41.87 77.42 21.78
N THR A 257 -41.62 77.95 22.97
CA THR A 257 -42.10 77.56 24.31
C THR A 257 -43.48 76.88 24.31
N THR A 258 -43.76 75.94 25.21
CA THR A 258 -44.77 76.07 26.30
C THR A 258 -44.86 74.78 27.14
N THR A 259 -44.92 75.04 28.44
CA THR A 259 -45.14 74.27 29.66
C THR A 259 -46.40 73.38 29.68
N THR A 260 -46.54 72.62 30.78
CA THR A 260 -47.72 71.90 31.35
C THR A 260 -47.97 70.50 30.78
N THR A 261 -48.14 69.44 31.57
CA THR A 261 -48.29 69.21 33.03
C THR A 261 -48.09 67.72 33.27
#